data_AF-A0A2H3AQA0-F1
#
_entry.id   AF-A0A2H3AQA0-F1
#
_cell.length_a   1.000
_cell.length_b   1.000
_cell.length_c   1.000
_cell.angle_alpha   90.00
_cell.angle_beta   90.00
_cell.angle_gamma   90.00
#
_symmetry.space_group_name_H-M   'P 1'
#
loop_
_entity.id
_entity.type
_entity.pdbx_description
1 polymer ?
#
loop_
_entity_poly.entity_id
_entity_poly.type
_entity_poly.pdbx_seq_one_letter_code
_entity_poly.pdbx_strand_id
1 'polypeptide(L)'
;CLAKLITALDHTLANCLNAVYLFGSASYGAYEPGISDLDVQAVISSPLPQSTYRELATQLGHSTIPCPARKLEFVLYTKDAVAAANPQFKLNFNTGDGMADYVCLDPSQEATHWFLLDIASGGERGWHSWGRLQIQCSLSPDMTGSLLLLLLALGGTASMDP
;
A
#
# COMPACT_ATOMS: atom_id res chain seq x y z
N CYS A 1 12.70 -1.86 1.15
CA CYS A 1 11.39 -2.55 1.21
C CYS A 1 10.30 -1.74 0.52
N LEU A 2 9.90 -0.58 1.07
CA LEU A 2 8.77 0.22 0.55
C LEU A 2 8.87 0.56 -0.96
N ALA A 3 10.05 0.96 -1.45
CA ALA A 3 10.24 1.21 -2.89
C ALA A 3 10.00 -0.04 -3.77
N LYS A 4 10.39 -1.23 -3.29
CA LYS A 4 10.14 -2.50 -3.99
C LYS A 4 8.65 -2.85 -3.97
N LEU A 5 7.98 -2.63 -2.85
CA LEU A 5 6.53 -2.80 -2.70
C LEU A 5 5.78 -1.91 -3.71
N ILE A 6 6.16 -0.63 -3.80
CA ILE A 6 5.53 0.31 -4.72
C ILE A 6 5.81 -0.04 -6.17
N THR A 7 7.02 -0.51 -6.48
CA THR A 7 7.36 -1.04 -7.81
C THR A 7 6.47 -2.24 -8.17
N ALA A 8 6.28 -3.19 -7.25
CA ALA A 8 5.41 -4.35 -7.47
C ALA A 8 3.93 -3.96 -7.67
N LEU A 9 3.45 -2.97 -6.90
CA LEU A 9 2.11 -2.40 -7.06
C LEU A 9 1.94 -1.73 -8.42
N ASP A 10 2.88 -0.86 -8.81
CA ASP A 10 2.84 -0.15 -10.10
C ASP A 10 2.87 -1.13 -11.27
N HIS A 11 3.71 -2.17 -11.21
CA HIS A 11 3.75 -3.19 -12.26
C HIS A 11 2.48 -4.05 -12.33
N THR A 12 1.96 -4.51 -11.19
CA THR A 12 0.86 -5.48 -11.16
C THR A 12 -0.51 -4.83 -11.34
N LEU A 13 -0.69 -3.62 -10.80
CA LEU A 13 -1.95 -2.87 -10.89
C LEU A 13 -1.95 -1.89 -12.07
N ALA A 14 -0.77 -1.55 -12.60
CA ALA A 14 -0.58 -0.71 -13.79
C ALA A 14 -1.44 0.56 -13.74
N ASN A 15 -2.17 0.84 -14.83
CA ASN A 15 -3.02 2.02 -14.98
C ASN A 15 -4.21 2.07 -14.01
N CYS A 16 -4.43 1.02 -13.19
CA CYS A 16 -5.48 1.02 -12.18
C CYS A 16 -5.03 1.58 -10.83
N LEU A 17 -3.72 1.71 -10.55
CA LEU A 17 -3.24 2.21 -9.27
C LEU A 17 -3.44 3.73 -9.17
N ASN A 18 -4.29 4.16 -8.23
CA ASN A 18 -4.56 5.58 -8.00
C ASN A 18 -3.69 6.17 -6.90
N ALA A 19 -3.53 5.44 -5.81
CA ALA A 19 -2.81 5.92 -4.62
C ALA A 19 -2.27 4.76 -3.78
N VAL A 20 -1.22 5.05 -3.03
CA VAL A 20 -0.66 4.19 -1.98
C VAL A 20 -0.44 5.06 -0.75
N TYR A 21 -0.89 4.57 0.40
CA TYR A 21 -0.84 5.26 1.67
C TYR A 21 -0.04 4.43 2.66
N LEU A 22 0.77 5.12 3.46
CA LEU A 22 1.50 4.56 4.59
C LEU A 22 0.85 5.07 5.87
N PHE A 23 0.55 4.15 6.79
CA PHE A 23 -0.09 4.44 8.06
C PHE A 23 0.76 4.00 9.25
N GLY A 24 0.21 4.27 10.44
CA GLY A 24 0.77 3.80 11.69
C GLY A 24 2.11 4.44 12.03
N SER A 25 2.88 3.71 12.82
CA SER A 25 4.17 4.17 13.37
C SER A 25 5.15 4.66 12.30
N ALA A 26 5.11 4.06 11.10
CA ALA A 26 5.94 4.41 9.95
C ALA A 26 5.60 5.77 9.31
N SER A 27 4.36 6.24 9.43
CA SER A 27 3.98 7.59 8.97
C SER A 27 4.03 8.64 10.09
N TYR A 28 3.99 8.22 11.35
CA TYR A 28 3.98 9.13 12.51
C TYR A 28 5.37 9.38 13.13
N GLY A 29 6.44 8.80 12.57
CA GLY A 29 7.81 8.98 13.07
C GLY A 29 8.11 8.22 14.36
N ALA A 30 7.37 7.13 14.62
CA ALA A 30 7.50 6.28 15.80
C ALA A 30 7.81 4.81 15.42
N TYR A 31 8.38 4.60 14.23
CA TYR A 31 8.70 3.28 13.71
C TYR A 31 9.92 2.67 14.41
N GLU A 32 9.75 1.44 14.86
CA GLU A 32 10.81 0.62 15.47
C GLU A 32 11.06 -0.61 14.58
N PRO A 33 12.27 -0.75 13.99
CA PRO A 33 12.62 -1.90 13.16
C PRO A 33 12.41 -3.24 13.88
N GLY A 34 11.79 -4.21 13.19
CA GLY A 34 11.48 -5.54 13.73
C GLY A 34 10.39 -5.60 14.81
N ILE A 35 9.91 -4.45 15.32
CA ILE A 35 8.89 -4.38 16.38
C ILE A 35 7.57 -3.82 15.83
N SER A 36 7.64 -2.68 15.16
CA SER A 36 6.49 -2.06 14.49
C SER A 36 6.01 -2.89 13.31
N ASP A 37 4.75 -2.69 12.93
CA ASP A 37 4.22 -3.13 11.65
C ASP A 37 4.43 -2.07 10.56
N LEU A 38 4.35 -2.50 9.32
CA LEU A 38 4.30 -1.63 8.15
C LEU A 38 2.88 -1.65 7.58
N ASP A 39 2.11 -0.61 7.88
CA ASP A 39 0.70 -0.51 7.50
C ASP A 39 0.56 0.23 6.16
N VAL A 40 0.19 -0.49 5.11
CA VAL A 40 0.08 0.05 3.75
C VAL A 40 -1.31 -0.18 3.20
N GLN A 41 -1.91 0.86 2.61
CA GLN A 41 -3.12 0.69 1.81
C GLN A 41 -2.92 1.19 0.40
N ALA A 42 -3.57 0.55 -0.56
CA ALA A 42 -3.61 1.02 -1.94
C ALA A 42 -5.05 1.17 -2.43
N VAL A 43 -5.24 2.14 -3.32
CA VAL A 43 -6.54 2.43 -3.93
C VAL A 43 -6.44 2.27 -5.44
N ILE A 44 -7.36 1.51 -6.02
CA ILE A 44 -7.47 1.31 -7.47
C ILE A 44 -8.73 1.96 -8.06
N SER A 45 -8.66 2.35 -9.33
CA SER A 45 -9.77 2.96 -10.06
C SER A 45 -10.94 1.99 -10.31
N SER A 46 -10.64 0.72 -10.60
CA SER A 46 -11.65 -0.31 -10.92
C SER A 46 -11.26 -1.68 -10.39
N PRO A 47 -12.23 -2.58 -10.09
CA PRO A 47 -11.93 -3.96 -9.73
C PRO A 47 -11.16 -4.69 -10.84
N LEU A 48 -10.19 -5.50 -10.42
CA LEU A 48 -9.44 -6.45 -11.24
C LEU A 48 -9.85 -7.90 -10.93
N PRO A 49 -9.49 -8.88 -11.79
CA PRO A 49 -9.71 -10.30 -11.53
C PRO A 49 -9.07 -10.74 -10.20
N GLN A 50 -9.70 -11.68 -9.49
CA GLN A 50 -9.14 -12.21 -8.23
C GLN A 50 -7.75 -12.82 -8.38
N SER A 51 -7.42 -13.37 -9.57
CA SER A 51 -6.08 -13.86 -9.87
C SER A 51 -5.01 -12.78 -9.73
N THR A 52 -5.32 -11.54 -10.12
CA THR A 52 -4.40 -10.40 -9.97
C THR A 52 -4.12 -10.08 -8.51
N TYR A 53 -5.13 -10.19 -7.62
CA TYR A 53 -4.91 -9.96 -6.19
C TYR A 53 -4.10 -11.07 -5.54
N ARG A 54 -4.26 -12.32 -6.00
CA ARG A 54 -3.43 -13.44 -5.54
C ARG A 54 -1.98 -13.30 -6.00
N GLU A 55 -1.78 -12.91 -7.26
CA GLU A 55 -0.46 -12.59 -7.79
C GLU A 55 0.19 -11.46 -6.98
N LEU A 56 -0.57 -10.39 -6.69
CA LEU A 56 -0.07 -9.30 -5.88
C LEU A 56 0.36 -9.78 -4.48
N ALA A 57 -0.44 -10.60 -3.81
CA ALA A 57 -0.06 -11.18 -2.51
C ALA A 57 1.24 -11.98 -2.60
N THR A 58 1.44 -12.79 -3.65
CA THR A 58 2.70 -13.52 -3.87
C THR A 58 3.89 -12.57 -4.08
N GLN A 59 3.71 -11.50 -4.87
CA GLN A 59 4.79 -10.53 -5.12
C GLN A 59 5.14 -9.69 -3.89
N LEU A 60 4.14 -9.38 -3.05
CA LEU A 60 4.33 -8.59 -1.83
C LEU A 60 4.78 -9.43 -0.62
N GLY A 61 4.71 -10.76 -0.71
CA GLY A 61 5.10 -11.68 0.35
C GLY A 61 6.53 -11.46 0.84
N HIS A 62 6.76 -11.70 2.14
CA HIS A 62 8.07 -11.54 2.78
C HIS A 62 9.17 -12.35 2.08
N SER A 63 8.82 -13.52 1.54
CA SER A 63 9.72 -14.38 0.76
C SER A 63 10.23 -13.72 -0.54
N THR A 64 9.45 -12.80 -1.12
CA THR A 64 9.79 -12.03 -2.32
C THR A 64 10.39 -10.67 -1.96
N ILE A 65 9.77 -9.97 -1.01
CA ILE A 65 10.18 -8.65 -0.52
C ILE A 65 10.33 -8.73 1.00
N PRO A 66 11.55 -8.99 1.52
CA PRO A 66 11.77 -9.06 2.96
C PRO A 66 11.33 -7.77 3.66
N CYS A 67 10.40 -7.93 4.60
CA CYS A 67 9.86 -6.83 5.40
C CYS A 67 10.81 -6.51 6.56
N PRO A 68 11.26 -5.25 6.75
CA PRO A 68 12.13 -4.84 7.85
C PRO A 68 11.36 -4.62 9.16
N ALA A 69 10.03 -4.63 9.09
CA ALA A 69 9.10 -4.52 10.19
C ALA A 69 8.76 -5.92 10.74
N ARG A 70 8.04 -6.00 11.85
CA ARG A 70 7.52 -7.27 12.36
C ARG A 70 6.64 -7.97 11.30
N LYS A 71 5.76 -7.21 10.64
CA LYS A 71 5.02 -7.64 9.46
C LYS A 71 4.64 -6.47 8.56
N LEU A 72 4.29 -6.78 7.32
CA LEU A 72 3.52 -5.93 6.41
C LEU A 72 2.04 -6.23 6.65
N GLU A 73 1.24 -5.19 6.91
CA GLU A 73 -0.21 -5.21 6.76
C GLU A 73 -0.57 -4.44 5.48
N PHE A 74 -1.20 -5.11 4.51
CA PHE A 74 -1.55 -4.52 3.22
C PHE A 74 -3.04 -4.66 2.93
N VAL A 75 -3.71 -3.55 2.64
CA VAL A 75 -5.12 -3.56 2.24
C VAL A 75 -5.35 -2.83 0.92
N LEU A 76 -6.05 -3.46 -0.01
CA LEU A 76 -6.39 -2.91 -1.32
C LEU A 76 -7.88 -2.57 -1.38
N TYR A 77 -8.22 -1.36 -1.81
CA TYR A 77 -9.60 -0.93 -2.03
C TYR A 77 -9.81 -0.40 -3.44
N THR A 78 -11.07 -0.39 -3.90
CA THR A 78 -11.46 0.49 -5.00
C THR A 78 -11.73 1.90 -4.48
N LYS A 79 -11.63 2.90 -5.36
CA LYS A 79 -11.97 4.29 -5.04
C LYS A 79 -13.38 4.46 -4.45
N ASP A 80 -14.36 3.73 -4.98
CA ASP A 80 -15.73 3.81 -4.46
C ASP A 80 -15.89 3.14 -3.09
N ALA A 81 -15.09 2.11 -2.81
CA ALA A 81 -15.15 1.40 -1.53
C ALA A 81 -14.64 2.26 -0.37
N VAL A 82 -13.59 3.07 -0.58
CA VAL A 82 -13.07 3.96 0.48
C VAL A 82 -14.02 5.11 0.81
N ALA A 83 -14.91 5.50 -0.11
CA ALA A 83 -15.93 6.53 0.12
C ALA A 83 -17.23 5.98 0.73
N ALA A 84 -17.37 4.66 0.83
CA ALA A 84 -18.57 4.02 1.32
C ALA A 84 -18.61 3.99 2.85
N ALA A 85 -19.83 4.07 3.43
CA ALA A 85 -20.03 3.91 4.87
C ALA A 85 -19.63 2.53 5.41
N ASN A 86 -19.62 1.52 4.53
CA ASN A 86 -19.19 0.16 4.83
C ASN A 86 -18.14 -0.28 3.82
N PRO A 87 -16.85 0.09 4.03
CA PRO A 87 -15.80 -0.14 3.05
C PRO A 87 -15.59 -1.64 2.81
N GLN A 88 -15.39 -2.01 1.54
CA GLN A 88 -15.19 -3.38 1.11
C GLN A 88 -13.82 -3.51 0.44
N PHE A 89 -12.87 -4.15 1.11
CA PHE A 89 -11.56 -4.40 0.53
C PHE A 89 -11.63 -5.40 -0.64
N LYS A 90 -10.60 -5.40 -1.48
CA LYS A 90 -10.35 -6.39 -2.53
C LYS A 90 -9.28 -7.39 -2.13
N LEU A 91 -8.37 -6.98 -1.25
CA LEU A 91 -7.35 -7.82 -0.65
C LEU A 91 -7.04 -7.29 0.75
N ASN A 92 -7.07 -8.15 1.75
CA ASN A 92 -6.41 -7.98 3.04
C ASN A 92 -5.25 -8.99 3.09
N PHE A 93 -4.01 -8.51 3.17
CA PHE A 93 -2.81 -9.32 3.08
C PHE A 93 -1.85 -9.01 4.23
N ASN A 94 -1.38 -10.05 4.91
CA ASN A 94 -0.38 -9.90 5.97
C ASN A 94 0.77 -10.89 5.76
N THR A 95 2.01 -10.43 5.92
CA THR A 95 3.23 -11.25 5.74
C THR A 95 4.38 -10.71 6.59
N GLY A 96 5.30 -11.56 7.00
CA GLY A 96 6.42 -11.20 7.89
C GLY A 96 7.39 -12.35 8.12
N ASP A 97 8.49 -12.08 8.82
CA ASP A 97 9.46 -13.11 9.15
C ASP A 97 8.88 -14.12 10.15
N GLY A 98 9.06 -15.41 9.90
CA GLY A 98 8.55 -16.49 10.76
C GLY A 98 7.02 -16.62 10.87
N MET A 99 6.23 -15.87 10.08
CA MET A 99 4.77 -15.98 10.05
C MET A 99 4.26 -16.57 8.73
N ALA A 100 3.13 -17.26 8.78
CA ALA A 100 2.43 -17.68 7.58
C ALA A 100 1.74 -16.47 6.93
N ASP A 101 1.79 -16.40 5.60
CA ASP A 101 1.06 -15.41 4.83
C ASP A 101 -0.46 -15.56 5.05
N TYR A 102 -1.12 -14.44 5.34
CA TYR A 102 -2.57 -14.36 5.43
C TYR A 102 -3.12 -13.61 4.23
N VAL A 103 -4.01 -14.23 3.46
CA VAL A 103 -4.64 -13.67 2.25
C VAL A 103 -6.15 -13.78 2.37
N CYS A 104 -6.85 -12.66 2.45
CA CYS A 104 -8.31 -12.62 2.43
C CYS A 104 -8.81 -11.76 1.26
N LEU A 105 -9.72 -12.33 0.45
CA LEU A 105 -10.36 -11.67 -0.69
C LEU A 105 -11.88 -11.47 -0.49
N ASP A 106 -12.41 -11.92 0.65
CA ASP A 106 -13.83 -11.84 0.99
C ASP A 106 -14.01 -10.98 2.26
N PRO A 107 -14.45 -9.72 2.11
CA PRO A 107 -14.67 -8.82 3.24
C PRO A 107 -15.65 -9.32 4.29
N SER A 108 -16.54 -10.26 3.95
CA SER A 108 -17.51 -10.81 4.91
C SER A 108 -16.87 -11.71 5.97
N GLN A 109 -15.61 -12.12 5.76
CA GLN A 109 -14.83 -12.92 6.70
C GLN A 109 -14.16 -12.07 7.79
N GLU A 110 -14.26 -10.74 7.69
CA GLU A 110 -13.55 -9.82 8.57
C GLU A 110 -14.50 -8.86 9.26
N ALA A 111 -14.08 -8.33 10.40
CA ALA A 111 -14.86 -7.32 11.11
C ALA A 111 -14.65 -5.94 10.45
N THR A 112 -15.66 -5.45 9.71
CA THR A 112 -15.53 -4.24 8.89
C THR A 112 -15.10 -2.97 9.66
N HIS A 113 -15.37 -2.90 10.96
CA HIS A 113 -15.05 -1.72 11.75
C HIS A 113 -13.54 -1.42 11.80
N TRP A 114 -12.67 -2.43 11.72
CA TRP A 114 -11.21 -2.21 11.68
C TRP A 114 -10.81 -1.40 10.44
N PHE A 115 -11.30 -1.80 9.27
CA PHE A 115 -11.02 -1.11 8.01
C PHE A 115 -11.61 0.31 7.95
N LEU A 116 -12.79 0.51 8.56
CA LEU A 116 -13.37 1.84 8.67
C LEU A 116 -12.50 2.77 9.52
N LEU A 117 -11.95 2.26 10.64
CA LEU A 117 -11.05 3.02 11.51
C LEU A 117 -9.74 3.37 10.80
N ASP A 118 -9.19 2.46 10.00
CA ASP A 118 -7.96 2.73 9.27
C ASP A 118 -8.17 3.80 8.18
N ILE A 119 -9.27 3.70 7.42
CA ILE A 119 -9.63 4.71 6.41
C ILE A 119 -9.88 6.07 7.06
N ALA A 120 -10.60 6.10 8.19
CA ALA A 120 -10.87 7.35 8.92
C ALA A 120 -9.59 7.98 9.48
N SER A 121 -8.69 7.16 10.04
CA SER A 121 -7.35 7.59 10.47
C SER A 121 -6.57 8.22 9.32
N GLY A 122 -6.73 7.68 8.11
CA GLY A 122 -6.16 8.26 6.90
C GLY A 122 -6.78 9.59 6.48
N GLY A 123 -8.09 9.78 6.67
CA GLY A 123 -8.76 11.07 6.40
C GLY A 123 -8.36 12.19 7.37
N GLU A 124 -8.05 11.87 8.63
CA GLU A 124 -7.71 12.86 9.67
C GLU A 124 -6.20 13.12 9.79
N ARG A 125 -5.36 12.12 9.55
CA ARG A 125 -3.89 12.17 9.76
C ARG A 125 -3.08 11.51 8.65
N GLY A 126 -3.73 10.79 7.73
CA GLY A 126 -3.06 10.28 6.56
C GLY A 126 -2.59 11.44 5.70
N TRP A 127 -1.34 11.37 5.26
CA TRP A 127 -0.83 12.36 4.33
C TRP A 127 -1.60 12.26 3.00
N HIS A 128 -2.28 13.35 2.64
CA HIS A 128 -3.03 13.45 1.39
C HIS A 128 -2.15 14.09 0.33
N SER A 129 -1.71 13.34 -0.69
CA SER A 129 -1.28 13.93 -1.95
C SER A 129 -2.14 13.38 -3.09
N TRP A 130 -3.04 14.23 -3.59
CA TRP A 130 -3.68 14.01 -4.87
C TRP A 130 -2.65 14.26 -5.97
N GLY A 131 -2.48 13.29 -6.86
CA GLY A 131 -1.65 13.42 -8.07
C GLY A 131 -0.27 12.78 -7.93
N ARG A 132 -0.09 11.64 -8.60
CA ARG A 132 1.19 10.96 -8.91
C ARG A 132 2.25 11.04 -7.79
N LEU A 133 2.14 10.09 -6.87
CA LEU A 133 3.20 9.61 -5.96
C LEU A 133 4.05 10.73 -5.30
N GLN A 134 3.60 11.26 -4.16
CA GLN A 134 4.52 11.83 -3.18
C GLN A 134 4.61 10.92 -1.96
N ILE A 135 5.63 10.07 -1.94
CA ILE A 135 6.12 9.45 -0.72
C ILE A 135 7.02 10.48 -0.05
N GLN A 136 6.50 11.26 0.88
CA GLN A 136 7.35 12.01 1.80
C GLN A 136 7.52 11.17 3.07
N CYS A 137 8.38 10.16 3.00
CA CYS A 137 8.87 9.52 4.21
C CYS A 137 9.85 10.49 4.88
N SER A 138 9.46 11.07 6.02
CA SER A 138 10.43 11.52 7.02
C SER A 138 11.01 10.26 7.66
N LEU A 139 11.87 9.54 6.93
CA LEU A 139 12.64 8.45 7.53
C LEU A 139 13.56 9.06 8.59
N SER A 140 13.60 8.46 9.77
CA SER A 140 14.61 8.78 10.77
C SER A 140 16.01 8.57 10.15
N PRO A 141 17.02 9.40 10.50
CA PRO A 141 18.35 9.40 9.86
C PRO A 141 19.08 8.04 9.90
N ASP A 142 18.64 7.15 10.75
CA ASP A 142 19.11 5.80 11.04
C ASP A 142 18.79 4.78 9.92
N MET A 143 17.97 5.15 8.93
CA MET A 143 17.71 4.36 7.71
C MET A 143 18.56 4.80 6.50
N THR A 144 19.80 5.24 6.72
CA THR A 144 20.73 5.79 5.69
C THR A 144 21.42 4.75 4.79
N GLY A 145 20.80 3.58 4.60
CA GLY A 145 21.25 2.57 3.64
C GLY A 145 20.54 2.69 2.29
N SER A 146 20.87 3.73 1.51
CA SER A 146 20.40 3.95 0.12
C SER A 146 18.89 4.13 -0.08
N LEU A 147 18.41 5.38 -0.15
CA LEU A 147 17.11 5.68 -0.77
C LEU A 147 17.24 6.84 -1.76
N LEU A 148 17.34 6.46 -3.03
CA LEU A 148 17.09 7.32 -4.17
C LEU A 148 15.61 7.72 -4.14
N LEU A 149 15.34 9.03 -4.18
CA LEU A 149 14.02 9.62 -4.36
C LEU A 149 13.48 9.19 -5.75
N LEU A 150 12.65 8.14 -5.80
CA LEU A 150 12.09 7.66 -7.07
C LEU A 150 10.85 8.48 -7.45
N LEU A 151 11.09 9.62 -8.12
CA LEU A 151 10.09 10.35 -8.90
C LEU A 151 9.94 9.64 -10.26
N LEU A 152 8.92 8.81 -10.46
CA LEU A 152 8.56 8.34 -11.81
C LEU A 152 7.32 9.10 -12.35
N ALA A 153 7.63 10.19 -13.04
CA ALA A 153 6.76 10.81 -14.03
C ALA A 153 6.89 10.09 -15.38
N LEU A 154 6.10 9.04 -15.61
CA LEU A 154 5.77 8.57 -16.96
C LEU A 154 4.69 9.48 -17.56
N GLY A 155 5.11 10.65 -18.02
CA GLY A 155 4.33 11.51 -18.92
C GLY A 155 4.46 10.98 -20.35
N GLY A 156 3.40 10.36 -20.86
CA GLY A 156 3.24 10.11 -22.29
C GLY A 156 3.10 11.43 -23.04
N THR A 157 3.83 11.53 -24.14
CA THR A 157 3.88 12.65 -25.07
C THR A 157 2.50 12.98 -25.64
N ALA A 158 2.04 14.22 -25.48
CA ALA A 158 1.07 14.79 -26.41
C ALA A 158 1.84 15.69 -27.38
N SER A 159 1.94 15.23 -28.62
CA SER A 159 2.39 15.98 -29.77
C SER A 159 1.57 17.27 -29.92
N MET A 160 2.24 18.40 -30.11
CA MET A 160 1.70 19.47 -30.94
C MET A 160 2.40 19.37 -32.29
N ASP A 161 1.69 18.81 -33.26
CA ASP A 161 1.88 19.08 -34.69
C ASP A 161 0.82 20.11 -35.10
N PRO A 162 1.05 20.91 -36.15
CA PRO A 162 2.26 21.63 -36.57
C PRO A 162 2.15 23.14 -36.35
#